data_AF-A0A419W7C7-F1
#
_entry.id   AF-A0A419W7C7-F1
#
_cell.length_a   1.000
_cell.length_b   1.000
_cell.length_c   1.000
_cell.angle_alpha   90.00
_cell.angle_beta   90.00
_cell.angle_gamma   90.00
#
_symmetry.space_group_name_H-M   'P 1'
#
loop_
_entity.id
_entity.type
_entity.pdbx_description
1 polymer ?
#
loop_
_entity_poly.entity_id
_entity_poly.type
_entity_poly.pdbx_seq_one_letter_code
_entity_poly.pdbx_strand_id
1 'polypeptide(L)' 'MENKKEIKAYKDEFYPPVPTKATKYWRTNFIYQIYKFLRLNYKIMRIVVKGHS' A
#
# COMPACT_ATOMS: atom_id res chain seq x y z
N MET A 1 -21.83 38.84 -6.97
CA MET A 1 -22.23 37.44 -6.71
C MET A 1 -21.05 36.56 -7.13
N GLU A 2 -20.21 36.19 -6.18
CA GLU A 2 -18.97 35.47 -6.46
C GLU A 2 -19.27 34.00 -6.75
N ASN A 3 -19.05 33.57 -7.99
CA ASN A 3 -19.19 32.17 -8.41
C ASN A 3 -17.94 31.40 -7.93
N LYS A 4 -17.91 31.02 -6.65
CA LYS A 4 -16.94 30.04 -6.15
C LYS A 4 -17.24 28.70 -6.81
N LYS A 5 -16.51 28.39 -7.87
CA LYS A 5 -16.36 27.01 -8.35
C LYS A 5 -15.63 26.26 -7.25
N GLU A 6 -16.38 25.72 -6.30
CA GLU A 6 -15.87 24.82 -5.29
C GLU A 6 -15.26 23.63 -6.01
N ILE A 7 -13.93 23.62 -6.08
CA ILE A 7 -13.14 22.57 -6.68
C ILE A 7 -13.51 21.29 -5.92
N LYS A 8 -14.36 20.44 -6.52
CA LYS A 8 -14.89 19.19 -5.94
C LYS A 8 -13.81 18.24 -5.39
N ALA A 9 -12.53 18.52 -5.64
CA ALA A 9 -11.38 17.72 -5.26
C ALA A 9 -11.15 17.59 -3.74
N TYR A 10 -11.62 18.52 -2.93
CA TYR A 10 -11.41 18.51 -1.46
C TYR A 10 -12.65 18.08 -0.67
N LYS A 11 -13.50 17.21 -1.22
CA LYS A 11 -14.55 16.56 -0.42
C LYS A 11 -13.97 15.38 0.35
N ASP A 12 -14.40 15.22 1.59
CA ASP A 12 -14.02 14.13 2.50
C ASP A 12 -14.29 12.73 1.88
N GLU A 13 -15.27 12.67 0.97
CA GLU A 13 -15.64 11.51 0.15
C GLU A 13 -14.49 10.99 -0.76
N PHE A 14 -13.53 11.85 -1.12
CA PHE A 14 -12.35 11.48 -1.90
C PHE A 14 -11.17 11.05 -1.01
N TYR A 15 -11.28 11.22 0.31
CA TYR A 15 -10.23 10.78 1.21
C TYR A 15 -10.35 9.26 1.43
N PRO A 16 -9.23 8.52 1.36
CA PRO A 16 -9.27 7.09 1.63
C PRO A 16 -9.78 6.85 3.06
N PRO A 17 -10.58 5.80 3.28
CA PRO A 17 -11.06 5.47 4.61
C PRO A 17 -9.86 5.26 5.53
N VAL A 18 -9.91 5.88 6.70
CA VAL A 18 -8.86 5.70 7.71
C VAL A 18 -8.66 4.21 7.99
N PRO A 19 -7.40 3.73 8.01
CA PRO A 19 -7.14 2.31 8.13
C PRO A 19 -7.74 1.78 9.44
N THR A 20 -8.50 0.71 9.34
CA THR A 20 -9.06 0.04 10.51
C THR A 20 -7.95 -0.50 11.42
N LYS A 21 -8.26 -0.71 12.70
CA LYS A 21 -7.29 -1.24 13.69
C LYS A 21 -6.64 -2.54 13.22
N ALA A 22 -7.39 -3.40 12.51
CA ALA A 22 -6.89 -4.62 11.90
C ALA A 22 -5.84 -4.34 10.81
N THR A 23 -6.14 -3.44 9.86
CA THR A 23 -5.20 -3.05 8.80
C THR A 23 -3.92 -2.45 9.37
N LYS A 24 -4.02 -1.65 10.44
CA LYS A 24 -2.86 -1.11 11.15
C LYS A 24 -2.02 -2.22 11.80
N TYR A 25 -2.66 -3.17 12.47
CA TYR A 25 -1.99 -4.30 13.15
C TYR A 25 -1.16 -5.16 12.18
N TRP A 26 -1.75 -5.55 11.04
CA TRP A 26 -1.02 -6.31 10.01
C TRP A 26 0.09 -5.49 9.35
N ARG A 27 -0.05 -4.17 9.30
CA ARG A 27 0.98 -3.28 8.76
C ARG A 27 2.17 -3.14 9.70
N THR A 28 1.96 -3.15 11.02
CA THR A 28 3.03 -2.99 12.03
C THR A 28 3.64 -4.31 12.51
N ASN A 29 3.03 -5.45 12.21
CA ASN A 29 3.54 -6.75 12.66
C ASN A 29 4.91 -7.06 12.05
N PHE A 30 5.95 -7.02 12.88
CA PHE A 30 7.35 -7.22 12.48
C PHE A 30 7.62 -8.61 11.90
N ILE A 31 7.04 -9.66 12.49
CA ILE A 31 7.18 -11.04 12.01
C ILE A 31 6.61 -11.16 10.58
N TYR A 32 5.43 -10.57 10.37
CA TYR A 32 4.77 -10.56 9.07
C TYR A 32 5.50 -9.70 8.03
N GLN A 33 6.16 -8.61 8.45
CA GLN A 33 7.02 -7.80 7.59
C GLN A 33 8.24 -8.61 7.11
N ILE A 34 8.93 -9.32 8.01
CA ILE A 34 10.09 -10.16 7.65
C ILE A 34 9.68 -11.27 6.68
N TYR A 35 8.57 -11.96 6.94
CA TYR A 35 8.08 -13.00 6.01
C TYR A 35 7.83 -12.44 4.61
N LYS A 36 7.17 -11.28 4.50
CA LYS A 36 6.93 -10.62 3.21
C LYS A 36 8.23 -10.20 2.54
N PHE A 37 9.21 -9.70 3.31
CA PHE A 37 10.53 -9.34 2.80
C PHE A 37 11.23 -10.57 2.21
N LEU A 38 11.31 -11.67 2.94
CA LEU A 38 11.95 -12.91 2.47
C LEU A 38 11.22 -13.47 1.23
N ARG A 39 9.89 -13.54 1.25
CA ARG A 39 9.09 -14.05 0.12
C ARG A 39 9.29 -13.22 -1.15
N LEU A 40 9.31 -11.89 -1.03
CA LEU A 40 9.52 -10.99 -2.16
C LEU A 40 10.93 -11.17 -2.75
N ASN A 41 11.96 -11.11 -1.90
CA ASN A 41 13.35 -11.26 -2.34
C ASN A 41 13.60 -12.64 -2.96
N TYR A 42 13.07 -13.71 -2.36
CA TYR A 42 13.16 -15.06 -2.92
C TYR A 42 12.51 -15.15 -4.31
N LYS A 43 11.35 -14.52 -4.51
CA LYS A 43 10.68 -14.49 -5.81
C LYS A 43 11.51 -13.74 -6.85
N ILE A 44 12.10 -12.60 -6.48
CA ILE A 44 12.99 -11.82 -7.35
C ILE A 44 14.20 -12.67 -7.75
N MET A 45 14.87 -13.31 -6.78
CA MET A 45 16.01 -14.19 -7.06
C MET A 45 15.62 -15.34 -8.00
N ARG A 46 14.46 -15.96 -7.83
CA ARG A 46 13.96 -17.00 -8.74
C ARG A 46 13.76 -16.48 -10.16
N ILE A 47 13.26 -15.26 -10.33
CA ILE A 47 13.06 -14.65 -11.66
C ILE A 47 14.42 -14.36 -12.30
N VAL A 48 15.36 -13.80 -11.55
CA VAL A 48 16.72 -13.49 -12.03
C VAL A 48 17.45 -14.77 -12.43
N VAL A 49 17.46 -15.81 -11.58
CA VAL A 49 18.14 -17.08 -11.87
C VAL A 49 17.50 -17.81 -13.04
N LYS A 50 16.16 -17.80 -13.16
CA LYS A 50 15.47 -18.45 -14.29
C LYS A 50 15.50 -17.65 -15.59
N GLY A 51 15.65 -16.33 -15.53
CA GLY A 51 15.67 -15.45 -16.72
C GLY A 51 17.03 -15.42 -17.43
N HIS A 52 18.08 -15.97 -16.81
CA HIS A 52 19.43 -16.04 -17.34
C HIS A 52 19.84 -17.48 -17.77
N SER A 53 18.88 -18.37 -18.04
CA SER A 53 19.11 -19.67 -18.70
C SER A 53 18.25 -19.79 -19.96
#